data_AF-A0A662EKD7-F1
#
_entry.id   AF-A0A662EKD7-F1
#
_cell.length_a   1.000
_cell.length_b   1.000
_cell.length_c   1.000
_cell.angle_alpha   90.00
_cell.angle_beta   90.00
_cell.angle_gamma   90.00
#
_symmetry.space_group_name_H-M   'P 1'
#
loop_
_entity.id
_entity.type
_entity.pdbx_description
1 polymer ?
#
loop_
_entity_poly.entity_id
_entity_poly.type
_entity_poly.pdbx_seq_one_letter_code
_entity_poly.pdbx_strand_id
1 'polypeptide(L)' 'MKWWNEFIRFRRFITPQIMPVVFWILVFVVVVQGIVNIVWGARTGSAPTITGGIFTLLFGPILVRMLCEWFLTFFRG' A
#
# COMPACT_ATOMS: atom_id res chain seq x y z
N MET A 1 19.04 -11.71 23.04
CA MET A 1 18.64 -12.48 21.84
C MET A 1 17.39 -13.36 22.08
N LYS A 2 16.36 -12.88 22.82
CA LYS A 2 15.13 -13.65 23.07
C LYS A 2 14.09 -13.48 21.95
N TRP A 3 14.04 -12.30 21.33
CA TRP A 3 13.06 -11.92 20.30
C TRP A 3 13.13 -12.78 19.03
N TRP A 4 14.34 -13.19 18.62
CA TRP A 4 14.56 -13.94 17.38
C TRP A 4 13.96 -15.36 17.44
N ASN A 5 14.01 -16.01 18.60
CA ASN A 5 13.54 -17.39 18.78
C ASN A 5 12.00 -17.47 18.85
N GLU A 6 11.34 -16.39 19.26
CA GLU A 6 9.87 -16.24 19.22
C GLU A 6 9.35 -15.93 17.81
N PHE A 7 10.14 -15.20 17.00
CA PHE A 7 9.81 -14.87 15.62
C PHE A 7 9.74 -16.11 14.72
N ILE A 8 10.68 -17.05 14.88
CA ILE A 8 10.72 -18.30 14.11
C ILE A 8 9.62 -19.27 14.57
N ARG A 9 9.27 -19.25 15.86
CA ARG A 9 8.29 -20.18 16.43
C ARG A 9 6.84 -19.90 16.02
N PHE A 10 6.57 -18.84 15.24
CA PHE A 10 5.24 -18.48 14.70
C PHE A 10 4.10 -18.51 15.74
N ARG A 11 4.42 -18.36 17.02
CA ARG A 11 3.47 -18.51 18.14
C ARG A 11 2.46 -17.35 18.19
N ARG A 12 2.82 -16.24 17.54
CA ARG A 12 1.97 -15.07 17.36
C ARG A 12 2.13 -14.64 15.90
N PHE A 13 1.06 -14.74 15.11
CA PHE A 13 1.06 -14.16 13.77
C PHE A 13 1.19 -12.64 13.91
N ILE A 14 2.40 -12.13 13.66
CA ILE A 14 2.70 -10.69 13.67
C ILE A 14 2.02 -10.01 12.47
N THR A 15 1.83 -10.74 11.37
CA THR A 15 1.24 -10.26 10.11
C THR A 15 -0.09 -9.51 10.28
N PRO A 16 -1.13 -10.04 10.94
CA PRO A 16 -2.38 -9.30 11.16
C PRO A 16 -2.20 -8.08 12.07
N GLN A 17 -1.23 -8.09 12.99
CA GLN A 17 -1.00 -6.95 13.89
C GLN A 17 -0.30 -5.78 13.19
N ILE A 18 0.58 -6.05 12.22
CA ILE A 18 1.34 -5.01 11.51
C ILE A 18 0.62 -4.48 10.25
N MET A 19 -0.34 -5.24 9.72
CA MET A 19 -1.10 -4.89 8.52
C MET A 19 -1.70 -3.47 8.50
N PRO A 20 -2.32 -2.94 9.57
CA PRO A 20 -2.87 -1.58 9.53
C PRO A 20 -1.79 -0.49 9.36
N VAL A 21 -0.58 -0.72 9.87
CA VAL A 21 0.56 0.19 9.67
C VAL A 21 1.03 0.15 8.22
N VAL A 22 1.15 -1.05 7.66
CA VAL A 22 1.52 -1.26 6.25
C VAL A 22 0.50 -0.61 5.32
N PHE A 23 -0.80 -0.76 5.61
CA PHE A 23 -1.88 -0.14 4.85
C PHE A 23 -1.70 1.39 4.76
N TRP A 24 -1.51 2.06 5.89
CA TRP A 24 -1.34 3.51 5.92
C TRP A 24 -0.09 3.97 5.16
N ILE A 25 1.02 3.24 5.27
CA ILE A 25 2.24 3.54 4.52
C ILE A 25 2.01 3.40 3.02
N LEU A 26 1.38 2.31 2.57
CA LEU A 26 1.10 2.09 1.15
C LEU A 26 0.13 3.13 0.58
N VAL A 27 -0.91 3.49 1.33
CA VAL A 27 -1.84 4.57 0.94
C VAL A 27 -1.09 5.89 0.80
N PHE A 28 -0.21 6.21 1.76
CA PHE A 28 0.59 7.44 1.70
C PHE A 28 1.46 7.47 0.44
N VAL A 29 2.16 6.38 0.13
CA VAL A 29 3.01 6.27 -1.07
C VAL A 29 2.18 6.47 -2.35
N VAL A 30 1.03 5.81 -2.45
CA VAL A 30 0.12 5.91 -3.61
C VAL A 30 -0.39 7.34 -3.81
N VAL A 31 -0.81 8.01 -2.73
CA VAL A 31 -1.31 9.40 -2.80
C VAL A 31 -0.19 10.34 -3.23
N VAL A 32 1.01 10.20 -2.66
CA VAL A 32 2.18 11.01 -3.05
C VAL A 32 2.55 10.77 -4.51
N GLN A 33 2.61 9.53 -4.96
CA GLN A 33 2.87 9.19 -6.37
C GLN A 33 1.82 9.79 -7.32
N GLY A 34 0.53 9.70 -6.97
CA GLY A 34 -0.55 10.27 -7.77
C GLY A 34 -0.38 11.78 -7.94
N ILE A 35 -0.09 12.50 -6.86
CA ILE A 35 0.16 13.95 -6.89
C ILE A 35 1.40 14.28 -7.71
N VAL A 36 2.51 13.55 -7.51
CA VAL A 36 3.75 13.75 -8.27
C VAL A 36 3.52 13.58 -9.76
N ASN A 37 2.78 12.54 -10.18
CA ASN A 37 2.47 12.26 -11.58
C ASN A 37 1.60 13.37 -12.21
N ILE A 38 0.65 13.92 -11.45
CA ILE A 38 -0.17 15.06 -11.91
C ILE A 38 0.71 16.30 -12.10
N VAL A 39 1.56 16.64 -11.13
CA VAL A 39 2.44 17.82 -11.20
C VAL A 39 3.45 17.68 -12.34
N TRP A 40 4.04 16.50 -12.51
CA TRP A 40 4.96 16.23 -13.61
C TRP A 40 4.26 16.27 -14.96
N GLY A 41 3.12 15.61 -15.10
CA GLY A 41 2.34 15.62 -16.34
C GLY A 41 1.87 17.01 -16.74
N ALA A 42 1.51 17.86 -15.76
CA ALA A 42 1.18 19.27 -16.00
C ALA A 42 2.38 20.08 -16.52
N ARG A 43 3.60 19.80 -16.03
CA ARG A 43 4.82 20.47 -16.50
C ARG A 43 5.27 20.02 -17.88
N THR A 44 5.08 18.74 -18.22
CA THR A 44 5.50 18.17 -19.52
C THR A 44 4.40 18.23 -20.59
N GLY A 45 3.22 18.78 -20.28
CA GLY A 45 2.07 18.82 -21.20
C GLY A 45 1.52 17.44 -21.57
N SER A 46 1.81 16.43 -20.75
CA SER A 46 1.53 15.03 -21.06
C SER A 46 0.18 14.62 -20.47
N ALA A 47 -0.87 14.70 -21.28
CA ALA A 47 -2.22 14.25 -20.91
C ALA A 47 -2.28 12.82 -20.30
N PRO A 48 -1.58 11.79 -20.82
CA PRO A 48 -1.68 10.44 -20.27
C PRO A 48 -1.09 10.28 -18.86
N THR A 49 -0.07 11.06 -18.48
CA THR A 49 0.51 11.02 -17.12
C THR A 49 -0.38 11.72 -16.11
N ILE A 50 -1.09 12.78 -16.51
CA ILE A 50 -2.06 13.47 -15.64
C ILE A 50 -3.26 12.57 -15.36
N THR A 51 -3.85 11.98 -16.41
CA THR A 51 -4.99 11.07 -16.25
C THR A 51 -4.58 9.84 -15.44
N GLY A 52 -3.40 9.25 -15.71
CA GLY A 52 -2.86 8.14 -14.93
C GLY A 52 -2.65 8.48 -13.44
N GLY A 53 -2.18 9.70 -13.13
CA GLY A 53 -2.05 10.19 -11.75
C GLY A 53 -3.39 10.32 -11.02
N ILE A 54 -4.43 10.84 -11.69
CA ILE A 54 -5.80 10.94 -11.14
C ILE A 54 -6.40 9.55 -10.88
N PHE A 55 -6.25 8.63 -11.83
CA PHE A 55 -6.69 7.24 -11.65
C PHE A 55 -5.97 6.58 -10.47
N THR A 56 -4.66 6.79 -10.34
CA THR A 56 -3.86 6.25 -9.22
C THR A 56 -4.33 6.80 -7.88
N LEU A 57 -4.72 8.07 -7.81
CA LEU A 57 -5.17 8.71 -6.57
C LEU A 57 -6.54 8.19 -6.11
N LEU A 58 -7.44 7.87 -7.05
CA LEU A 58 -8.77 7.31 -6.75
C LEU A 58 -8.74 5.79 -6.53
N PHE A 59 -8.15 5.05 -7.47
CA PHE A 59 -8.16 3.57 -7.46
C PHE A 59 -7.04 2.98 -6.62
N GLY A 60 -5.92 3.67 -6.45
CA GLY A 60 -4.78 3.15 -5.70
C GLY A 60 -5.11 2.83 -4.24
N PRO A 61 -5.78 3.70 -3.47
CA PRO A 61 -6.19 3.38 -2.09
C PRO A 61 -7.15 2.19 -2.00
N ILE A 62 -8.05 2.06 -2.98
CA ILE A 62 -9.00 0.94 -3.09
C ILE A 62 -8.25 -0.38 -3.34
N LEU A 63 -7.28 -0.38 -4.26
CA LEU A 63 -6.45 -1.55 -4.54
C LEU A 63 -5.59 -1.93 -3.33
N VAL A 64 -4.97 -0.96 -2.65
CA VAL A 64 -4.20 -1.21 -1.43
C VAL A 64 -5.09 -1.86 -0.35
N ARG A 65 -6.34 -1.41 -0.19
CA ARG A 65 -7.29 -2.05 0.73
C ARG A 65 -7.61 -3.48 0.33
N MET A 66 -7.95 -3.71 -0.94
CA MET A 66 -8.28 -5.04 -1.46
C MET A 66 -7.12 -6.02 -1.29
N LEU A 67 -5.89 -5.59 -1.59
CA LEU A 67 -4.68 -6.40 -1.39
C LEU A 67 -4.46 -6.71 0.09
N CYS A 68 -4.70 -5.75 0.99
CA CYS A 68 -4.57 -5.99 2.42
C CYS A 68 -5.60 -7.01 2.94
N GLU A 69 -6.85 -6.93 2.47
CA GLU A 69 -7.91 -7.90 2.80
C GLU A 69 -7.57 -9.31 2.28
N TRP A 70 -7.06 -9.41 1.05
CA TRP A 70 -6.59 -10.69 0.48
C TRP A 70 -5.47 -11.32 1.30
N PHE A 71 -4.46 -10.53 1.67
CA PHE A 71 -3.35 -10.99 2.52
C PHE A 71 -3.85 -11.47 3.89
N LEU A 72 -4.72 -10.71 4.55
CA LEU A 72 -5.30 -11.12 5.84
C LEU A 72 -6.11 -12.41 5.71
N THR A 73 -6.85 -12.57 4.62
CA THR A 73 -7.64 -13.78 4.34
C THR A 73 -6.73 -15.00 4.17
N PHE A 74 -5.60 -14.84 3.48
CA PHE A 74 -4.62 -15.92 3.31
C PHE A 74 -4.01 -16.38 4.64
N PHE A 75 -3.73 -15.45 5.56
CA PHE A 75 -3.19 -15.77 6.89
C PHE A 75 -4.24 -16.26 7.90
N ARG A 76 -5.53 -16.08 7.60
CA ARG A 76 -6.64 -16.56 8.42
C ARG A 76 -7.15 -17.94 7.99
N GLY A 77 -6.78 -18.40 6.79
CA GLY A 77 -7.13 -19.71 6.23
C GLY A 77 -6.25 -20.85 6.69
#